data_AF-A0A5B9MNT4-F1
#
_entry.id   AF-A0A5B9MNT4-F1
#
_cell.length_a   1.000
_cell.length_b   1.000
_cell.length_c   1.000
_cell.angle_alpha   90.00
_cell.angle_beta   90.00
_cell.angle_gamma   90.00
#
_symmetry.space_group_name_H-M   'P 1'
#
loop_
_entity.id
_entity.type
_entity.pdbx_description
1 polymer ?
#
loop_
_entity_poly.entity_id
_entity_poly.type
_entity_poly.pdbx_seq_one_letter_code
_entity_poly.pdbx_strand_id
1 'polypeptide(L)'
;MSTNPVKHRQRRRPSRRGAATVEFALIVPVMLTFTFGLIEMGRISIIKEAVVQASREGARVGIRPTASIEDVQARIDEELAIMNITSANVVITPSFLEEAEPGDDIRVRITIPITEVSYVPGFFAFEGMDIVAETVMRRESTG
;
A
#
# COMPACT_ATOMS: atom_id res chain seq x y z
N MET A 1 -58.35 -56.91 28.94
CA MET A 1 -58.16 -56.25 27.62
C MET A 1 -57.18 -55.10 27.83
N SER A 2 -55.91 -55.26 27.46
CA SER A 2 -54.84 -54.26 27.68
C SER A 2 -54.45 -53.64 26.34
N THR A 3 -54.61 -52.33 26.17
CA THR A 3 -54.22 -51.60 24.96
C THR A 3 -52.84 -50.96 25.18
N ASN A 4 -51.83 -51.47 24.48
CA ASN A 4 -50.50 -50.88 24.47
C ASN A 4 -50.51 -49.56 23.66
N PRO A 5 -49.93 -48.46 24.17
CA PRO A 5 -49.81 -47.23 23.39
C PRO A 5 -48.69 -47.39 22.36
N VAL A 6 -48.99 -47.09 21.10
CA VAL A 6 -48.02 -47.05 20.01
C VAL A 6 -47.14 -45.81 20.18
N LYS A 7 -45.87 -46.02 20.54
CA LYS A 7 -44.89 -44.94 20.73
C LYS A 7 -44.47 -44.39 19.36
N HIS A 8 -45.07 -43.26 18.96
CA HIS A 8 -44.69 -42.57 17.72
C HIS A 8 -43.24 -42.06 17.82
N ARG A 9 -42.32 -42.75 17.13
CA ARG A 9 -40.92 -42.36 17.04
C ARG A 9 -40.83 -41.11 16.16
N GLN A 10 -40.77 -39.92 16.78
CA GLN A 10 -40.56 -38.66 16.08
C GLN A 10 -39.26 -38.75 15.27
N ARG A 11 -39.37 -38.85 13.94
CA ARG A 11 -38.24 -38.70 13.04
C ARG A 11 -37.76 -37.26 13.13
N ARG A 12 -36.63 -37.05 13.83
CA ARG A 12 -35.92 -35.77 13.82
C ARG A 12 -35.60 -35.43 12.37
N ARG A 13 -36.15 -34.32 11.86
CA ARG A 13 -35.81 -33.80 10.53
C ARG A 13 -34.31 -33.48 10.51
N PRO A 14 -33.56 -33.83 9.46
CA PRO A 14 -32.14 -33.54 9.38
C PRO A 14 -31.94 -32.02 9.48
N SER A 15 -31.03 -31.63 10.37
CA SER A 15 -30.65 -30.24 10.64
C SER A 15 -29.95 -29.63 9.43
N ARG A 16 -30.70 -29.18 8.42
CA ARG A 16 -30.16 -28.47 7.24
C ARG A 16 -29.43 -27.17 7.62
N ARG A 17 -29.78 -26.58 8.76
CA ARG A 17 -29.15 -25.35 9.28
C ARG A 17 -27.68 -25.58 9.67
N GLY A 18 -27.34 -26.75 10.23
CA GLY A 18 -25.96 -27.07 10.59
C GLY A 18 -25.06 -27.29 9.37
N ALA A 19 -25.57 -27.91 8.30
CA ALA A 19 -24.83 -28.09 7.06
C ALA A 19 -24.49 -26.74 6.40
N ALA A 20 -25.44 -25.82 6.31
CA ALA A 20 -25.21 -24.48 5.76
C ALA A 20 -24.14 -23.68 6.54
N THR A 21 -24.09 -23.82 7.88
CA THR A 21 -23.04 -23.20 8.70
C THR A 21 -21.65 -23.74 8.37
N VAL A 22 -21.53 -25.05 8.14
CA VAL A 22 -20.25 -25.69 7.78
C VAL A 22 -19.82 -25.29 6.37
N GLU A 23 -20.73 -25.28 5.40
CA GLU A 23 -20.45 -24.83 4.03
C GLU A 23 -19.95 -23.37 4.01
N PHE A 24 -20.60 -22.49 4.76
CA PHE A 24 -20.17 -21.10 4.91
C PHE A 24 -18.79 -20.99 5.56
N ALA A 25 -18.53 -21.75 6.62
CA ALA A 25 -17.23 -21.74 7.32
C ALA A 25 -16.06 -22.16 6.41
N LEU A 26 -16.31 -22.97 5.37
CA LEU A 26 -15.30 -23.36 4.39
C LEU A 26 -15.07 -22.29 3.31
N ILE A 27 -16.12 -21.58 2.90
CA ILE A 27 -16.04 -20.59 1.81
C ILE A 27 -15.51 -19.24 2.31
N VAL A 28 -15.91 -18.82 3.50
CA VAL A 28 -15.58 -17.51 4.05
C VAL A 28 -14.08 -17.23 4.14
N PRO A 29 -13.22 -18.14 4.64
CA PRO A 29 -11.78 -17.86 4.72
C PRO A 29 -11.18 -17.55 3.34
N VAL A 30 -11.59 -18.29 2.31
CA VAL A 30 -11.13 -18.07 0.93
C VAL A 30 -11.66 -16.74 0.41
N MET A 31 -12.95 -16.45 0.59
CA MET A 31 -13.58 -15.20 0.15
C MET A 31 -12.97 -13.97 0.83
N LEU A 32 -12.66 -14.05 2.13
CA LEU A 32 -12.00 -12.98 2.88
C LEU A 32 -10.56 -12.78 2.41
N THR A 33 -9.82 -13.85 2.16
CA THR A 33 -8.46 -13.78 1.62
C THR A 33 -8.44 -13.02 0.29
N PHE A 34 -9.35 -13.35 -0.63
CA PHE A 34 -9.48 -12.63 -1.91
C PHE A 34 -9.92 -11.18 -1.71
N THR A 35 -10.91 -10.92 -0.85
CA THR A 35 -11.39 -9.57 -0.57
C THR A 35 -10.28 -8.68 -0.03
N PHE A 36 -9.55 -9.13 1.00
CA PHE A 36 -8.42 -8.38 1.55
C PHE A 36 -7.28 -8.25 0.55
N GLY A 37 -7.00 -9.28 -0.26
CA GLY A 37 -6.01 -9.20 -1.33
C GLY A 37 -6.34 -8.12 -2.35
N LEU A 38 -7.60 -8.01 -2.77
CA LEU A 38 -8.04 -6.96 -3.70
C LEU A 38 -7.96 -5.56 -3.08
N ILE A 39 -8.39 -5.41 -1.82
CA ILE A 39 -8.29 -4.14 -1.09
C ILE A 39 -6.82 -3.69 -1.00
N GLU A 40 -5.94 -4.61 -0.65
CA GLU A 40 -4.52 -4.35 -0.46
C GLU A 40 -3.84 -3.97 -1.77
N MET A 41 -4.09 -4.71 -2.86
CA MET A 41 -3.55 -4.40 -4.19
C MET A 41 -4.06 -3.06 -4.70
N GLY A 42 -5.34 -2.72 -4.43
CA GLY A 42 -5.90 -1.41 -4.74
C GLY A 42 -5.17 -0.29 -3.99
N ARG A 43 -4.95 -0.47 -2.68
CA ARG A 43 -4.21 0.50 -1.85
C ARG A 43 -2.77 0.68 -2.33
N ILE A 44 -2.04 -0.42 -2.56
CA ILE A 44 -0.65 -0.39 -3.04
C ILE A 44 -0.57 0.37 -4.37
N SER A 45 -1.54 0.17 -5.27
CA SER A 45 -1.58 0.87 -6.55
C SER A 45 -1.76 2.39 -6.37
N ILE A 46 -2.67 2.82 -5.49
CA ILE A 46 -2.87 4.24 -5.18
C ILE A 46 -1.60 4.85 -4.57
N ILE A 47 -0.99 4.16 -3.61
CA ILE A 47 0.25 4.62 -2.98
C ILE A 47 1.36 4.74 -4.01
N LYS A 48 1.52 3.74 -4.89
CA LYS A 48 2.54 3.78 -5.94
C LYS A 48 2.41 5.01 -6.83
N GLU A 49 1.21 5.35 -7.27
CA GLU A 49 0.97 6.56 -8.06
C GLU A 49 1.29 7.83 -7.27
N ALA A 50 0.89 7.92 -6.00
CA ALA A 50 1.23 9.04 -5.14
C ALA A 50 2.76 9.21 -4.97
N VAL A 51 3.49 8.11 -4.82
CA VAL A 51 4.95 8.10 -4.66
C VAL A 51 5.66 8.50 -5.96
N VAL A 52 5.15 8.05 -7.11
CA VAL A 52 5.62 8.51 -8.43
C VAL A 52 5.41 10.01 -8.59
N GLN A 53 4.22 10.51 -8.26
CA GLN A 53 3.91 11.93 -8.30
C GLN A 53 4.84 12.74 -7.37
N ALA A 54 4.99 12.31 -6.12
CA ALA A 54 5.87 12.97 -5.15
C ALA A 54 7.32 13.01 -5.64
N SER A 55 7.84 11.90 -6.20
CA SER A 55 9.20 11.88 -6.75
C SER A 55 9.39 12.87 -7.90
N ARG A 56 8.36 13.03 -8.75
CA ARG A 56 8.39 13.97 -9.87
C ARG A 56 8.34 15.42 -9.41
N GLU A 57 7.49 15.73 -8.45
CA GLU A 57 7.35 17.09 -7.93
C GLU A 57 8.58 17.49 -7.09
N GLY A 58 9.13 16.55 -6.32
CA GLY A 58 10.43 16.72 -5.66
C GLY A 58 11.55 16.98 -6.65
N ALA A 59 11.64 16.20 -7.73
CA ALA A 59 12.66 16.42 -8.77
C ALA A 59 12.50 17.79 -9.46
N ARG A 60 11.27 18.23 -9.74
CA ARG A 60 10.98 19.57 -10.28
C ARG A 60 11.42 20.69 -9.35
N VAL A 61 11.29 20.49 -8.05
CA VAL A 61 11.82 21.42 -7.06
C VAL A 61 13.35 21.43 -7.13
N GLY A 62 13.96 20.25 -7.14
CA GLY A 62 15.42 20.10 -7.06
C GLY A 62 16.19 20.60 -8.29
N ILE A 63 15.57 20.69 -9.48
CA ILE A 63 16.24 21.24 -10.67
C ILE A 63 16.39 22.76 -10.65
N ARG A 64 15.71 23.47 -9.73
CA ARG A 64 15.82 24.93 -9.68
C ARG A 64 17.21 25.33 -9.19
N PRO A 65 17.82 26.41 -9.73
CA PRO A 65 19.16 26.83 -9.34
C PRO A 65 19.31 27.11 -7.84
N THR A 66 18.25 27.57 -7.17
CA THR A 66 18.27 27.97 -5.76
C THR A 66 17.66 26.93 -4.81
N ALA A 67 17.31 25.73 -5.28
CA ALA A 67 16.67 24.73 -4.44
C ALA A 67 17.67 24.06 -3.50
N SER A 68 17.25 23.86 -2.24
CA SER A 68 17.97 23.03 -1.28
C SER A 68 17.36 21.63 -1.15
N ILE A 69 18.04 20.75 -0.42
CA ILE A 69 17.52 19.41 -0.10
C ILE A 69 16.24 19.51 0.74
N GLU A 70 16.19 20.48 1.65
CA GLU A 70 15.03 20.73 2.51
C GLU A 70 13.81 21.15 1.69
N ASP A 71 13.97 21.95 0.63
CA ASP A 71 12.87 22.31 -0.27
C ASP A 71 12.29 21.09 -0.99
N VAL A 72 13.17 20.21 -1.47
CA VAL A 72 12.78 18.95 -2.14
C VAL A 72 12.07 18.03 -1.16
N GLN A 73 12.64 17.84 0.03
CA GLN A 73 12.06 17.00 1.08
C GLN A 73 10.70 17.52 1.52
N ALA A 74 10.58 18.82 1.80
CA ALA A 74 9.33 19.44 2.22
C ALA A 74 8.23 19.26 1.16
N ARG A 75 8.57 19.37 -0.13
CA ARG A 75 7.59 19.12 -1.20
C ARG A 75 7.18 17.65 -1.29
N ILE A 76 8.13 16.72 -1.13
CA ILE A 76 7.81 15.30 -1.11
C ILE A 76 6.91 14.95 0.08
N ASP A 77 7.22 15.51 1.26
CA ASP A 77 6.43 15.29 2.47
C ASP A 77 5.01 15.87 2.33
N GLU A 78 4.84 17.03 1.69
CA GLU A 78 3.53 17.62 1.38
C GLU A 78 2.68 16.68 0.50
N GLU A 79 3.26 16.14 -0.56
CA GLU A 79 2.58 15.20 -1.46
C GLU A 79 2.23 13.88 -0.75
N LEU A 80 3.13 13.34 0.07
CA LEU A 80 2.92 12.09 0.80
C LEU A 80 1.94 12.25 1.98
N ALA A 81 1.84 13.44 2.57
CA ALA A 81 0.91 13.75 3.65
C ALA A 81 -0.56 13.63 3.20
N ILE A 82 -0.87 13.84 1.91
CA ILE A 82 -2.21 13.63 1.33
C ILE A 82 -2.70 12.19 1.58
N MET A 83 -1.76 11.23 1.56
CA MET A 83 -2.03 9.80 1.79
C MET A 83 -1.71 9.35 3.22
N ASN A 84 -1.37 10.29 4.12
CA ASN A 84 -0.92 10.01 5.48
C ASN A 84 0.25 9.01 5.53
N ILE A 85 1.20 9.14 4.60
CA ILE A 85 2.41 8.31 4.54
C ILE A 85 3.55 9.08 5.22
N THR A 86 4.09 8.52 6.29
CA THR A 86 5.17 9.15 7.09
C THR A 86 6.45 8.33 7.13
N SER A 87 6.42 7.10 6.59
CA SER A 87 7.50 6.11 6.66
C SER A 87 8.32 6.01 5.36
N ALA A 88 8.32 7.06 4.55
CA ALA A 88 9.06 7.08 3.29
C ALA A 88 10.55 7.35 3.51
N ASN A 89 11.41 6.51 2.91
CA ASN A 89 12.83 6.78 2.78
C ASN A 89 13.07 7.52 1.46
N VAL A 90 13.57 8.75 1.55
CA VAL A 90 13.84 9.63 0.41
C VAL A 90 15.34 9.76 0.23
N VAL A 91 15.81 9.48 -0.98
CA VAL A 91 17.20 9.64 -1.39
C VAL A 91 17.25 10.62 -2.55
N ILE A 92 17.94 11.73 -2.36
CA ILE A 92 18.16 12.77 -3.35
C ILE A 92 19.62 12.71 -3.80
N THR A 93 19.87 12.81 -5.10
CA THR A 93 21.23 12.82 -5.67
C THR A 93 21.34 13.96 -6.69
N PRO A 94 22.37 14.80 -6.62
CA PRO A 94 23.45 14.81 -5.61
C PRO A 94 22.94 15.19 -4.21
N SER A 95 23.67 14.78 -3.17
CA SER A 95 23.32 15.06 -1.77
C SER A 95 23.47 16.53 -1.39
N PHE A 96 24.24 17.28 -2.17
CA PHE A 96 24.37 18.73 -2.06
C PHE A 96 23.92 19.34 -3.38
N LEU A 97 22.65 19.79 -3.42
CA LEU A 97 22.11 20.39 -4.64
C LEU A 97 22.85 21.66 -5.00
N GLU A 98 23.39 22.43 -4.05
CA GLU A 98 24.11 23.68 -4.36
C GLU A 98 25.37 23.46 -5.23
N GLU A 99 25.97 22.26 -5.17
CA GLU A 99 27.20 21.92 -5.90
C GLU A 99 26.95 21.40 -7.33
N ALA A 100 25.70 21.05 -7.67
CA ALA A 100 25.40 20.51 -9.00
C ALA A 100 25.53 21.61 -10.08
N GLU A 101 26.09 21.29 -11.24
CA GLU A 101 26.20 22.26 -12.33
C GLU A 101 24.90 22.30 -13.16
N PRO A 102 24.62 23.40 -13.86
CA PRO A 102 23.62 23.43 -14.92
C PRO A 102 23.74 22.22 -15.86
N GLY A 103 22.63 21.50 -16.04
CA GLY A 103 22.61 20.29 -16.86
C GLY A 103 23.00 19.00 -16.14
N ASP A 104 23.36 19.03 -14.84
CA ASP A 104 23.50 17.81 -14.04
C ASP A 104 22.15 17.11 -13.82
N ASP A 105 22.21 15.80 -13.59
CA ASP A 105 21.04 14.99 -13.27
C ASP A 105 20.70 15.10 -11.78
N ILE A 106 19.50 15.59 -11.49
CA ILE A 106 18.87 15.53 -10.19
C ILE A 106 17.98 14.29 -10.13
N ARG A 107 18.32 13.35 -9.25
CA ARG A 107 17.57 12.12 -9.01
C ARG A 107 16.87 12.19 -7.66
N VAL A 108 15.59 11.87 -7.65
CA VAL A 108 14.79 11.68 -6.45
C VAL A 108 14.27 10.26 -6.44
N ARG A 109 14.66 9.48 -5.43
CA ARG A 109 14.22 8.11 -5.20
C ARG A 109 13.47 8.03 -3.88
N ILE A 110 12.27 7.48 -3.92
CA ILE A 110 11.42 7.28 -2.73
C ILE A 110 11.15 5.79 -2.57
N THR A 111 11.34 5.28 -1.35
CA THR A 111 11.15 3.87 -0.98
C THR A 111 10.25 3.78 0.25
N ILE A 112 9.16 3.02 0.16
CA ILE A 112 8.24 2.79 1.28
C ILE A 112 8.06 1.28 1.47
N PRO A 113 8.40 0.73 2.65
CA PRO A 113 8.10 -0.65 2.96
C PRO A 113 6.60 -0.91 2.96
N ILE A 114 6.14 -1.93 2.25
CA ILE A 114 4.69 -2.26 2.17
C ILE A 114 4.12 -2.55 3.56
N THR A 115 4.93 -3.11 4.46
CA THR A 115 4.53 -3.43 5.84
C THR A 115 4.08 -2.22 6.65
N GLU A 116 4.63 -1.03 6.37
CA GLU A 116 4.27 0.22 7.06
C GLU A 116 2.97 0.83 6.57
N VAL A 117 2.54 0.46 5.35
CA VAL A 117 1.36 1.00 4.70
C VAL A 117 0.31 -0.08 4.39
N SER A 118 0.41 -1.26 5.01
CA SER A 118 -0.55 -2.35 4.83
C SER A 118 -1.80 -2.16 5.69
N TYR A 119 -2.98 -2.60 5.24
CA TYR A 119 -4.17 -2.69 6.13
C TYR A 119 -4.24 -4.02 6.88
N VAL A 120 -3.55 -5.06 6.39
CA VAL A 120 -3.55 -6.40 6.96
C VAL A 120 -2.11 -6.89 7.21
N PRO A 121 -1.34 -6.18 8.05
CA PRO A 121 0.06 -6.53 8.30
C PRO A 121 0.19 -7.96 8.82
N GLY A 122 1.14 -8.72 8.27
CA GLY A 122 1.40 -10.11 8.62
C GLY A 122 0.41 -11.15 8.08
N PHE A 123 -0.71 -10.73 7.46
CA PHE A 123 -1.62 -11.66 6.78
C PHE A 123 -1.05 -12.14 5.44
N PHE A 124 -0.38 -11.23 4.73
CA PHE A 124 0.40 -11.54 3.54
C PHE A 124 1.90 -11.42 3.84
N ALA A 125 2.71 -12.25 3.19
CA ALA A 125 4.16 -12.23 3.32
C ALA A 125 4.78 -11.07 2.54
N PHE A 126 4.59 -9.84 3.03
CA PHE A 126 5.12 -8.60 2.43
C PHE A 126 6.49 -8.18 2.96
N GLU A 127 7.10 -8.99 3.81
CA GLU A 127 8.42 -8.71 4.38
C GLU A 127 9.47 -8.56 3.28
N GLY A 128 10.24 -7.47 3.32
CA GLY A 128 11.26 -7.15 2.33
C GLY A 128 10.71 -6.65 0.97
N MET A 129 9.41 -6.37 0.85
CA MET A 129 8.85 -5.75 -0.35
C MET A 129 8.58 -4.26 -0.14
N ASP A 130 9.09 -3.47 -1.09
CA ASP A 130 9.00 -2.02 -1.07
C ASP A 130 8.24 -1.48 -2.28
N ILE A 131 7.52 -0.39 -2.06
CA ILE A 131 7.05 0.50 -3.12
C ILE A 131 8.19 1.47 -3.41
N VAL A 132 8.67 1.45 -4.65
CA VAL A 132 9.77 2.31 -5.09
C VAL A 132 9.31 3.16 -6.28
N ALA A 133 9.62 4.46 -6.23
CA ALA A 133 9.61 5.32 -7.40
C ALA A 133 10.92 6.09 -7.51
N GLU A 134 11.35 6.34 -8.74
CA GLU A 134 12.53 7.13 -9.03
C GLU A 134 12.23 8.06 -10.21
N THR A 135 12.57 9.33 -10.05
CA THR A 135 12.52 10.33 -11.11
C THR A 135 13.90 10.98 -11.26
N VAL A 136 14.31 11.20 -12.51
CA VAL A 136 15.52 11.94 -12.86
C VAL A 136 15.14 13.11 -13.76
N MET A 137 15.64 14.30 -13.44
CA MET A 137 15.46 15.52 -14.23
C MET A 137 16.77 16.29 -14.35
N ARG A 138 16.92 17.10 -15.40
CA ARG A 138 18.12 17.91 -15.64
C ARG A 138 18.00 19.26 -14.95
N ARG A 139 19.06 19.67 -14.24
CA ARG A 139 19.12 20.97 -13.59
C ARG A 139 18.98 22.11 -14.59
N GLU A 140 18.18 23.12 -14.25
CA GLU A 140 18.00 24.31 -15.06
C GLU A 140 19.29 25.14 -15.11
N SER A 141 19.58 25.74 -16.27
CA SER A 141 20.70 26.67 -16.40
C SER A 141 20.34 28.02 -15.82
N THR A 142 21.22 28.55 -14.99
CA THR A 142 21.20 29.97 -14.62
C THR A 142 21.55 30.76 -15.88
N GLY A 143 20.57 31.44 -16.46
CA GLY A 143 20.76 32.39 -17.58
C GLY A 143 21.20 33.76 -17.09
#